data_AF-A0A1N6NTE2-F1
#
_entry.id   AF-A0A1N6NTE2-F1
#
_cell.length_a   1.000
_cell.length_b   1.000
_cell.length_c   1.000
_cell.angle_alpha   90.00
_cell.angle_beta   90.00
_cell.angle_gamma   90.00
#
_symmetry.space_group_name_H-M   'P 1'
#
loop_
_entity.id
_entity.type
_entity.pdbx_description
1 polymer ?
#
loop_
_entity_poly.entity_id
_entity_poly.type
_entity_poly.pdbx_seq_one_letter_code
_entity_poly.pdbx_strand_id
1 'polypeptide(L)'
;MARVKRGVTARRRHKKILSQAKGYYNARRKVFRVAKQAVTKAQQYAYIGRKLKKRQFRSLWIARINAASRMYGLSYSRFMNGLLKAGITLDRKVLADIAAHDIKGFGDLAEAAGKALNIEITRPANLPNFVPAEKPKAKKGDAKKGAKAAAPAAKAEKAAPAAKKAPAKKAAKGDDLKLIEGVGPKIAEVLTEAGIASFQDLANTDAAKLREILDAAGSQFASHDPTTWPQQAELAATGKMDELKALQDELQGGREVE
;
A
#
# COMPACT_ATOMS: atom_id res chain seq x y z
N MET A 1 -44.14 30.97 -37.96
CA MET A 1 -43.90 29.75 -37.14
C MET A 1 -44.46 29.95 -35.73
N ALA A 2 -45.10 28.93 -35.15
CA ALA A 2 -45.64 29.00 -33.79
C ALA A 2 -44.52 28.87 -32.72
N ARG A 3 -44.56 29.69 -31.66
CA ARG A 3 -43.59 29.67 -30.56
C ARG A 3 -43.90 28.57 -29.55
N VAL A 4 -43.04 27.56 -29.43
CA VAL A 4 -43.21 26.46 -28.45
C VAL A 4 -42.44 26.74 -27.14
N LYS A 5 -43.13 26.72 -25.99
CA LYS A 5 -42.53 26.89 -24.66
C LYS A 5 -41.81 25.60 -24.20
N ARG A 6 -40.58 25.72 -23.67
CA ARG A 6 -39.70 24.57 -23.32
C ARG A 6 -39.71 24.15 -21.83
N GLY A 7 -40.50 24.81 -20.99
CA GLY A 7 -40.41 24.67 -19.52
C GLY A 7 -40.71 23.26 -19.00
N VAL A 8 -41.71 22.59 -19.57
CA VAL A 8 -42.13 21.24 -19.13
C VAL A 8 -41.07 20.19 -19.46
N THR A 9 -40.50 20.25 -20.66
CA THR A 9 -39.47 19.30 -21.11
C THR A 9 -38.14 19.48 -20.36
N ALA A 10 -37.74 20.73 -20.11
CA ALA A 10 -36.55 21.04 -19.29
C ALA A 10 -36.71 20.53 -17.84
N ARG A 11 -37.85 20.82 -17.20
CA ARG A 11 -38.14 20.36 -15.83
C ARG A 11 -38.10 18.84 -15.71
N ARG A 12 -38.65 18.11 -16.69
CA ARG A 12 -38.62 16.64 -16.74
C ARG A 12 -37.19 16.10 -16.80
N ARG A 13 -36.33 16.66 -17.66
CA ARG A 13 -34.91 16.29 -17.76
C ARG A 13 -34.14 16.56 -16.45
N HIS A 14 -34.40 17.70 -15.82
CA HIS A 14 -33.76 18.06 -14.54
C HIS A 14 -34.15 17.08 -13.42
N LYS A 15 -35.45 16.77 -13.29
CA LYS A 15 -35.94 15.81 -12.29
C LYS A 15 -35.32 14.42 -12.48
N LYS A 16 -35.14 13.95 -13.72
CA LYS A 16 -34.50 12.65 -14.02
C LYS A 16 -33.04 12.58 -13.55
N ILE A 17 -32.25 13.64 -13.76
CA ILE A 17 -30.85 13.66 -13.31
C ILE A 17 -30.78 13.80 -11.79
N LEU A 18 -31.60 14.66 -11.18
CA LEU A 18 -31.64 14.84 -9.73
C LEU A 18 -32.14 13.58 -9.01
N SER A 19 -33.03 12.79 -9.61
CA SER A 19 -33.44 11.51 -9.04
C SER A 19 -32.31 10.49 -9.04
N GLN A 20 -31.46 10.48 -10.08
CA GLN A 20 -30.26 9.63 -10.15
C GLN A 20 -29.15 10.10 -9.20
N ALA A 21 -29.07 11.40 -8.91
CA ALA A 21 -28.10 11.98 -7.99
C ALA A 21 -28.52 11.91 -6.50
N LYS A 22 -29.64 11.25 -6.18
CA LYS A 22 -30.06 11.04 -4.79
C LYS A 22 -28.96 10.30 -4.02
N GLY A 23 -28.66 10.76 -2.81
CA GLY A 23 -27.58 10.23 -1.97
C GLY A 23 -26.22 10.87 -2.22
N TYR A 24 -26.05 11.71 -3.25
CA TYR A 24 -24.82 12.49 -3.41
C TYR A 24 -24.72 13.57 -2.33
N TYR A 25 -23.50 14.05 -2.09
CA TYR A 25 -23.23 15.08 -1.09
C TYR A 25 -23.25 16.49 -1.69
N ASN A 26 -23.63 17.48 -0.87
CA ASN A 26 -23.55 18.91 -1.19
C ASN A 26 -24.24 19.30 -2.52
N ALA A 27 -23.62 20.15 -3.32
CA ALA A 27 -24.17 20.64 -4.58
C ALA A 27 -24.47 19.53 -5.59
N ARG A 28 -23.81 18.36 -5.50
CA ARG A 28 -23.99 17.23 -6.41
C ARG A 28 -25.37 16.58 -6.30
N ARG A 29 -26.12 16.81 -5.20
CA ARG A 29 -27.52 16.34 -5.06
C ARG A 29 -28.58 17.41 -5.34
N LYS A 30 -28.22 18.70 -5.26
CA LYS A 30 -29.17 19.82 -5.30
C LYS A 30 -29.14 20.57 -6.65
N VAL A 31 -27.96 20.80 -7.21
CA VAL A 31 -27.76 21.69 -8.37
C VAL A 31 -27.67 20.87 -9.65
N PHE A 32 -28.59 21.09 -10.61
CA PHE A 32 -28.67 20.29 -11.85
C PHE A 32 -27.36 20.22 -12.63
N ARG A 33 -26.67 21.36 -12.84
CA ARG A 33 -25.43 21.40 -13.62
C ARG A 33 -24.33 20.52 -13.00
N VAL A 34 -24.16 20.64 -11.68
CA VAL A 34 -23.17 19.86 -10.92
C VAL A 34 -23.59 18.38 -10.84
N ALA A 35 -24.87 18.12 -10.60
CA ALA A 35 -25.44 16.77 -10.55
C ALA A 35 -25.25 16.03 -11.87
N LYS A 36 -25.50 16.69 -13.01
CA LYS A 36 -25.31 16.11 -14.35
C LYS A 36 -23.87 15.63 -14.55
N GLN A 37 -22.89 16.48 -14.23
CA GLN A 37 -21.47 16.12 -14.35
C GLN A 37 -21.12 14.92 -13.44
N ALA A 38 -21.58 14.95 -12.18
CA ALA A 38 -21.33 13.88 -11.22
C ALA A 38 -21.95 12.55 -11.66
N VAL A 39 -23.21 12.56 -12.10
CA VAL A 39 -23.94 11.36 -12.56
C VAL A 39 -23.29 10.77 -13.81
N THR A 40 -22.89 11.59 -14.77
CA THR A 40 -22.19 11.11 -15.97
C THR A 40 -20.88 10.41 -15.60
N LYS A 41 -20.07 11.01 -14.72
CA LYS A 41 -18.82 10.41 -14.25
C LYS A 41 -19.05 9.12 -13.46
N ALA A 42 -20.09 9.09 -12.62
CA ALA A 42 -20.47 7.89 -11.89
C ALA A 42 -20.94 6.75 -12.81
N GLN A 43 -21.66 7.06 -13.90
CA GLN A 43 -22.05 6.06 -14.90
C GLN A 43 -20.84 5.48 -15.64
N GLN A 44 -19.85 6.32 -15.98
CA GLN A 44 -18.57 5.86 -16.54
C GLN A 44 -17.85 4.93 -15.57
N TYR A 45 -17.71 5.32 -14.30
CA TYR A 45 -17.12 4.47 -13.27
C TYR A 45 -17.90 3.21 -12.99
N ALA A 46 -19.23 3.23 -13.06
CA ALA A 46 -20.05 2.03 -12.93
C ALA A 46 -19.79 1.06 -14.10
N TYR A 47 -19.63 1.56 -15.32
CA TYR A 47 -19.28 0.72 -16.47
C TYR A 47 -17.91 0.07 -16.30
N ILE A 48 -16.88 0.87 -15.99
CA ILE A 48 -15.52 0.38 -15.72
C ILE A 48 -15.54 -0.60 -14.55
N GLY A 49 -16.20 -0.24 -13.45
CA GLY A 49 -16.34 -1.06 -12.24
C GLY A 49 -16.97 -2.42 -12.51
N ARG A 50 -17.99 -2.53 -13.38
CA ARG A 50 -18.57 -3.83 -13.77
C ARG A 50 -17.54 -4.74 -14.47
N LYS A 51 -16.64 -4.19 -15.28
CA LYS A 51 -15.57 -4.95 -15.93
C LYS A 51 -14.46 -5.31 -14.93
N LEU A 52 -14.08 -4.36 -14.06
CA LEU A 52 -13.07 -4.55 -13.02
C LEU A 52 -13.49 -5.55 -11.94
N LYS A 53 -14.78 -5.65 -11.62
CA LYS A 53 -15.34 -6.58 -10.65
C LYS A 53 -14.85 -8.01 -10.92
N LYS A 54 -14.88 -8.46 -12.18
CA LYS A 54 -14.41 -9.80 -12.57
C LYS A 54 -12.94 -10.04 -12.19
N ARG A 55 -12.07 -9.03 -12.41
CA ARG A 55 -10.65 -9.08 -12.05
C ARG A 55 -10.42 -9.03 -10.54
N GLN A 56 -11.15 -8.16 -9.84
CA GLN A 56 -11.07 -8.03 -8.38
C GLN A 56 -11.47 -9.35 -7.69
N PHE A 57 -12.58 -9.97 -8.10
CA PHE A 57 -12.99 -11.27 -7.56
C PHE A 57 -11.97 -12.37 -7.88
N ARG A 58 -11.44 -12.41 -9.10
CA ARG A 58 -10.39 -13.37 -9.45
C ARG A 58 -9.14 -13.20 -8.59
N SER A 59 -8.70 -11.96 -8.35
CA SER A 59 -7.57 -11.66 -7.47
C SER A 59 -7.83 -12.12 -6.03
N LEU A 60 -9.04 -11.87 -5.52
CA LEU A 60 -9.45 -12.35 -4.19
C LEU A 60 -9.45 -13.89 -4.11
N TRP A 61 -9.97 -14.58 -5.13
CA TRP A 61 -9.96 -16.04 -5.16
C TRP A 61 -8.55 -16.61 -5.17
N ILE A 62 -7.65 -16.02 -5.96
CA ILE A 62 -6.24 -16.42 -5.99
C ILE A 62 -5.60 -16.23 -4.62
N ALA A 63 -5.86 -15.11 -3.94
CA ALA A 63 -5.33 -14.86 -2.60
C ALA A 63 -5.80 -15.91 -1.58
N ARG A 64 -7.08 -16.26 -1.61
CA ARG A 64 -7.66 -17.31 -0.74
C ARG A 64 -7.07 -18.69 -1.02
N ILE A 65 -7.01 -19.08 -2.30
CA ILE A 65 -6.43 -20.36 -2.71
C ILE A 65 -4.95 -20.40 -2.33
N ASN A 66 -4.19 -19.33 -2.57
CA ASN A 66 -2.77 -19.29 -2.22
C ASN A 66 -2.56 -19.46 -0.72
N ALA A 67 -3.36 -18.79 0.12
CA ALA A 67 -3.29 -18.98 1.57
C ALA A 67 -3.51 -20.45 1.97
N ALA A 68 -4.56 -21.09 1.42
CA ALA A 68 -4.85 -22.50 1.70
C ALA A 68 -3.76 -23.43 1.15
N SER A 69 -3.33 -23.28 -0.11
CA SER A 69 -2.25 -24.09 -0.70
C SER A 69 -0.96 -24.02 0.09
N ARG A 70 -0.61 -22.83 0.63
CA ARG A 70 0.58 -22.63 1.46
C ARG A 70 0.53 -23.41 2.78
N MET A 71 -0.65 -23.59 3.35
CA MET A 71 -0.82 -24.42 4.55
C MET A 71 -0.48 -25.89 4.29
N TYR A 72 -0.65 -26.35 3.04
CA TYR A 72 -0.29 -27.69 2.57
C TYR A 72 1.10 -27.76 1.91
N GLY A 73 1.95 -26.75 2.13
CA GLY A 73 3.31 -26.72 1.59
C GLY A 73 3.43 -26.45 0.08
N LEU A 74 2.33 -26.13 -0.61
CA LEU A 74 2.33 -25.87 -2.05
C LEU A 74 2.23 -24.36 -2.36
N SER A 75 2.93 -23.93 -3.41
CA SER A 75 2.67 -22.61 -4.00
C SER A 75 1.44 -22.66 -4.90
N TYR A 76 0.70 -21.55 -5.00
CA TYR A 76 -0.48 -21.45 -5.87
C TYR A 76 -0.22 -21.93 -7.31
N SER A 77 0.93 -21.56 -7.90
CA SER A 77 1.28 -21.95 -9.27
C SER A 77 1.49 -23.46 -9.40
N ARG A 78 2.14 -24.10 -8.42
CA ARG A 78 2.32 -25.56 -8.39
C ARG A 78 0.97 -26.24 -8.17
N PHE A 79 0.16 -25.79 -7.22
CA PHE A 79 -1.18 -26.33 -6.98
C PHE A 79 -2.06 -26.30 -8.25
N MET A 80 -2.15 -25.16 -8.94
CA MET A 80 -2.96 -25.05 -10.17
C MET A 80 -2.41 -25.93 -11.31
N ASN A 81 -1.09 -26.05 -11.44
CA ASN A 81 -0.47 -26.95 -12.41
C ASN A 81 -0.76 -28.42 -12.09
N GLY A 82 -0.65 -28.81 -10.82
CA GLY A 82 -0.97 -30.16 -10.36
C GLY A 82 -2.43 -30.53 -10.59
N LEU A 83 -3.37 -29.62 -10.32
CA LEU A 83 -4.79 -29.84 -10.63
C LEU A 83 -5.03 -30.05 -12.14
N LEU A 84 -4.37 -29.27 -13.00
CA LEU A 84 -4.49 -29.43 -14.44
C LEU A 84 -3.94 -30.79 -14.91
N LYS A 85 -2.79 -31.20 -14.38
CA LYS A 85 -2.18 -32.52 -14.68
C LYS A 85 -2.99 -33.69 -14.14
N ALA A 86 -3.67 -33.50 -13.02
CA ALA A 86 -4.61 -34.48 -12.45
C ALA A 86 -5.95 -34.53 -13.21
N GLY A 87 -6.16 -33.68 -14.23
CA GLY A 87 -7.42 -33.62 -15.00
C GLY A 87 -8.57 -32.92 -14.27
N ILE A 88 -8.30 -32.22 -13.16
CA ILE A 88 -9.32 -31.55 -12.33
C ILE A 88 -9.55 -30.12 -12.87
N THR A 89 -10.67 -29.93 -13.57
CA THR A 89 -11.04 -28.66 -14.23
C THR A 89 -11.94 -27.77 -13.36
N LEU A 90 -11.58 -27.60 -12.08
CA LEU A 90 -12.35 -26.77 -11.14
C LEU A 90 -12.08 -25.27 -11.33
N ASP A 91 -13.16 -24.49 -11.30
CA ASP A 91 -13.10 -23.04 -11.34
C ASP A 91 -12.53 -22.45 -10.03
N ARG A 92 -11.77 -21.36 -10.16
CA ARG A 92 -11.17 -20.65 -9.01
C ARG A 92 -12.20 -20.13 -8.02
N LYS A 93 -13.41 -19.82 -8.49
CA LYS A 93 -14.51 -19.42 -7.61
C LYS A 93 -14.87 -20.55 -6.64
N VAL A 94 -14.98 -21.77 -7.16
CA VAL A 94 -15.34 -22.96 -6.38
C VAL A 94 -14.17 -23.38 -5.50
N LEU A 95 -12.95 -23.40 -6.03
CA LEU A 95 -11.75 -23.69 -5.24
C LEU A 95 -11.57 -22.73 -4.05
N ALA A 96 -11.83 -21.44 -4.25
CA ALA A 96 -11.75 -20.44 -3.18
C ALA A 96 -12.88 -20.56 -2.15
N ASP A 97 -14.00 -21.18 -2.52
CA ASP A 97 -15.14 -21.43 -1.63
C ASP A 97 -14.88 -22.67 -0.77
N ILE A 98 -14.37 -23.74 -1.38
CA ILE A 98 -13.89 -24.94 -0.68
C ILE A 98 -12.77 -24.56 0.30
N ALA A 99 -11.78 -23.79 -0.15
CA ALA A 99 -10.69 -23.31 0.71
C ALA A 99 -11.17 -22.54 1.96
N ALA A 100 -12.35 -21.91 1.91
CA ALA A 100 -12.88 -21.13 3.02
C ALA A 100 -13.82 -21.92 3.94
N HIS A 101 -14.59 -22.87 3.41
CA HIS A 101 -15.65 -23.57 4.15
C HIS A 101 -15.31 -25.03 4.47
N ASP A 102 -14.51 -25.68 3.63
CA ASP A 102 -14.11 -27.07 3.79
C ASP A 102 -12.62 -27.23 3.51
N ILE A 103 -11.84 -26.93 4.56
CA ILE A 103 -10.40 -27.05 4.51
C ILE A 103 -9.95 -28.52 4.35
N LYS A 104 -10.72 -29.49 4.88
CA LYS A 104 -10.39 -30.92 4.74
C LYS A 104 -10.50 -31.38 3.29
N GLY A 105 -11.61 -31.05 2.63
CA GLY A 105 -11.79 -31.32 1.20
C GLY A 105 -10.78 -30.59 0.31
N PHE A 106 -10.32 -29.40 0.71
CA PHE A 106 -9.19 -28.74 0.03
C PHE A 106 -7.88 -29.53 0.16
N GLY A 107 -7.66 -30.20 1.28
CA GLY A 107 -6.51 -31.08 1.49
C GLY A 107 -6.46 -32.25 0.51
N ASP A 108 -7.60 -32.89 0.23
CA ASP A 108 -7.67 -33.99 -0.75
C ASP A 108 -7.34 -33.51 -2.17
N LEU A 109 -7.77 -32.29 -2.52
CA LEU A 109 -7.40 -31.64 -3.78
C LEU A 109 -5.91 -31.29 -3.83
N ALA A 110 -5.35 -30.84 -2.72
CA ALA A 110 -3.91 -30.59 -2.63
C ALA A 110 -3.14 -31.88 -2.85
N GLU A 111 -3.55 -32.98 -2.21
CA GLU A 111 -2.95 -34.31 -2.38
C GLU A 111 -3.00 -34.84 -3.80
N ALA A 112 -4.15 -34.74 -4.47
CA ALA A 112 -4.27 -35.07 -5.88
C ALA A 112 -3.29 -34.24 -6.74
N ALA A 113 -3.17 -32.94 -6.45
CA ALA A 113 -2.26 -32.04 -7.17
C ALA A 113 -0.77 -32.36 -6.90
N GLY A 114 -0.40 -32.71 -5.67
CA GLY A 114 0.98 -33.10 -5.32
C GLY A 114 1.38 -34.44 -5.92
N LYS A 115 0.48 -35.43 -5.89
CA LYS A 115 0.68 -36.72 -6.57
C LYS A 115 0.95 -36.54 -8.06
N ALA A 116 0.17 -35.70 -8.74
CA ALA A 116 0.38 -35.40 -10.16
C ALA A 116 1.69 -34.64 -10.46
N LEU A 117 2.32 -34.05 -9.44
CA LEU A 117 3.61 -33.37 -9.56
C LEU A 117 4.78 -34.14 -8.93
N ASN A 118 4.54 -35.31 -8.34
CA ASN A 118 5.51 -36.07 -7.54
C ASN A 118 6.15 -35.21 -6.43
N ILE A 119 5.35 -34.40 -5.74
CA ILE A 119 5.78 -33.55 -4.62
C ILE A 119 5.14 -34.06 -3.33
N GLU A 120 5.94 -34.17 -2.27
CA GLU A 120 5.45 -34.47 -0.92
C GLU A 120 4.67 -33.30 -0.35
N ILE A 121 3.51 -33.59 0.23
CA ILE A 121 2.61 -32.59 0.81
C ILE A 121 2.69 -32.68 2.32
N THR A 122 2.86 -31.54 2.97
CA THR A 122 2.70 -31.41 4.40
C THR A 122 1.22 -31.29 4.73
N ARG A 123 0.67 -32.27 5.45
CA ARG A 123 -0.67 -32.17 6.03
C ARG A 123 -0.52 -31.54 7.41
N PRO A 124 -0.84 -30.24 7.62
CA PRO A 124 -0.65 -29.62 8.92
C PRO A 124 -1.55 -30.30 9.96
N ALA A 125 -0.97 -30.65 11.11
CA ALA A 125 -1.69 -31.37 12.18
C ALA A 125 -2.84 -30.55 12.79
N ASN A 126 -2.74 -29.22 12.73
CA ASN A 126 -3.77 -28.30 13.18
C ASN A 126 -4.30 -27.50 11.99
N LEU A 127 -5.43 -27.93 11.43
CA LEU A 127 -6.12 -27.15 10.42
C LEU A 127 -6.84 -26.01 11.17
N PRO A 128 -6.62 -24.73 10.81
CA PRO A 128 -7.40 -23.64 11.36
C PRO A 128 -8.87 -23.90 11.04
N ASN A 129 -9.63 -24.28 12.07
CA ASN A 129 -11.08 -24.37 11.99
C ASN A 129 -11.60 -22.95 11.80
N PHE A 130 -11.79 -22.52 10.55
CA PHE A 130 -12.62 -21.36 10.25
C PHE A 130 -14.06 -21.76 10.54
N VAL A 131 -14.45 -21.72 11.81
CA VAL A 131 -15.86 -21.71 12.18
C VAL A 131 -16.36 -20.35 11.70
N PRO A 132 -17.24 -20.28 10.68
CA PRO A 132 -17.82 -19.02 10.28
C PRO A 132 -18.51 -18.46 11.53
N ALA A 133 -18.06 -17.29 12.01
CA ALA A 133 -18.70 -16.64 13.15
C ALA A 133 -20.20 -16.60 12.86
N GLU A 134 -20.98 -17.38 13.61
CA GLU A 134 -22.43 -17.40 13.46
C GLU A 134 -22.88 -15.95 13.60
N LYS A 135 -23.47 -15.40 12.53
CA LYS A 135 -24.07 -14.06 12.62
C LYS A 135 -25.06 -14.13 13.78
N PRO A 136 -24.92 -13.29 14.84
CA PRO A 136 -25.88 -13.33 15.93
C PRO A 136 -27.27 -13.12 15.34
N LYS A 137 -28.15 -14.10 15.52
CA LYS A 137 -29.55 -14.01 15.10
C LYS A 137 -30.15 -12.78 15.79
N ALA A 138 -30.44 -11.74 15.02
CA ALA A 138 -31.13 -10.57 15.52
C ALA A 138 -32.52 -10.97 16.03
N LYS A 139 -32.67 -11.12 17.35
CA LYS A 139 -33.97 -11.15 18.01
C LYS A 139 -34.58 -9.75 17.88
N LYS A 140 -35.77 -9.67 17.28
CA LYS A 140 -36.66 -8.50 17.34
C LYS A 140 -37.39 -8.48 18.69
N GLY A 141 -37.56 -7.27 19.25
CA GLY A 141 -38.30 -6.95 20.49
C GLY A 141 -37.33 -6.62 21.63
N ASP A 142 -37.33 -5.47 22.30
CA ASP A 142 -38.26 -4.36 22.38
C ASP A 142 -37.48 -3.08 22.75
N ALA A 143 -37.95 -1.93 22.27
CA ALA A 143 -37.36 -0.64 22.54
C ALA A 143 -37.94 0.00 23.81
N LYS A 144 -37.10 0.35 24.79
CA LYS A 144 -37.30 1.55 25.62
C LYS A 144 -36.01 2.06 26.28
N LYS A 145 -35.52 3.21 25.76
CA LYS A 145 -35.10 4.47 26.44
C LYS A 145 -34.68 4.35 27.93
N GLY A 146 -33.54 4.81 28.42
CA GLY A 146 -32.40 5.56 27.89
C GLY A 146 -31.60 6.13 29.08
N ALA A 147 -30.31 6.44 28.90
CA ALA A 147 -29.59 7.42 29.72
C ALA A 147 -28.29 7.84 29.01
N LYS A 148 -27.94 9.09 29.22
CA LYS A 148 -27.02 9.93 28.46
C LYS A 148 -25.81 10.23 29.34
N ALA A 149 -24.59 10.15 28.81
CA ALA A 149 -23.42 10.80 29.39
C ALA A 149 -22.55 11.38 28.27
N ALA A 150 -22.38 12.71 28.33
CA ALA A 150 -21.36 13.51 27.63
C ALA A 150 -20.02 13.37 28.41
N ALA A 151 -18.83 13.76 27.97
CA ALA A 151 -18.29 14.74 27.00
C ALA A 151 -16.77 14.39 26.80
N PRO A 152 -15.87 15.24 26.25
CA PRO A 152 -15.99 16.28 25.21
C PRO A 152 -14.93 16.14 24.08
N ALA A 153 -15.15 16.87 22.99
CA ALA A 153 -14.20 17.09 21.89
C ALA A 153 -13.30 18.31 22.18
N ALA A 154 -12.00 18.19 21.89
CA ALA A 154 -11.05 19.31 21.86
C ALA A 154 -11.03 19.96 20.47
N LYS A 155 -11.07 21.30 20.47
CA LYS A 155 -11.10 22.18 19.29
C LYS A 155 -9.71 22.39 18.72
N ALA A 156 -9.65 22.45 17.39
CA ALA A 156 -8.56 23.05 16.62
C ALA A 156 -8.76 24.57 16.54
N GLU A 157 -7.67 25.32 16.65
CA GLU A 157 -7.61 26.76 16.39
C GLU A 157 -6.80 27.04 15.12
N LYS A 158 -7.30 27.98 14.31
CA LYS A 158 -6.71 28.48 13.06
C LYS A 158 -5.83 29.69 13.38
N ALA A 159 -4.71 29.85 12.67
CA ALA A 159 -4.33 31.15 12.10
C ALA A 159 -3.27 31.01 10.98
N ALA A 160 -3.59 31.55 9.81
CA ALA A 160 -2.67 32.18 8.85
C ALA A 160 -3.29 33.57 8.59
N PRO A 161 -2.54 34.68 8.38
CA PRO A 161 -1.70 34.83 7.18
C PRO A 161 -0.49 35.80 7.30
N ALA A 162 0.45 35.75 6.34
CA ALA A 162 0.98 36.91 5.58
C ALA A 162 2.33 36.59 4.90
N ALA A 163 2.49 37.05 3.66
CA ALA A 163 3.72 36.98 2.86
C ALA A 163 4.35 38.38 2.68
N LYS A 164 5.69 38.41 2.68
CA LYS A 164 6.68 39.34 2.05
C LYS A 164 7.64 40.08 3.00
N LYS A 165 8.92 39.65 3.03
CA LYS A 165 10.12 40.38 2.55
C LYS A 165 11.40 39.53 2.79
N ALA A 166 12.24 39.40 1.76
CA ALA A 166 13.63 38.93 1.83
C ALA A 166 14.57 40.12 2.13
N PRO A 167 15.91 39.96 2.30
CA PRO A 167 16.74 38.83 2.77
C PRO A 167 17.74 39.26 3.90
N ALA A 168 18.34 38.30 4.64
CA ALA A 168 19.79 38.21 4.95
C ALA A 168 20.14 37.49 6.28
N LYS A 169 21.17 36.62 6.13
CA LYS A 169 22.09 35.96 7.07
C LYS A 169 21.67 34.67 7.79
N LYS A 170 22.49 33.65 7.49
CA LYS A 170 22.47 32.22 7.75
C LYS A 170 22.90 31.87 9.19
N ALA A 171 22.29 30.84 9.76
CA ALA A 171 22.87 29.95 10.76
C ALA A 171 22.60 28.51 10.32
N ALA A 172 23.61 27.65 10.49
CA ALA A 172 23.87 26.40 9.76
C ALA A 172 22.75 25.35 9.86
N LYS A 173 22.22 24.92 8.71
CA LYS A 173 21.68 23.56 8.55
C LYS A 173 22.87 22.69 8.16
N GLY A 174 23.06 21.57 8.86
CA GLY A 174 24.07 20.57 8.50
C GLY A 174 23.92 20.11 7.05
N ASP A 175 25.00 19.54 6.51
CA ASP A 175 25.05 19.10 5.12
C ASP A 175 24.05 17.96 4.87
N ASP A 176 23.52 17.86 3.65
CA ASP A 176 22.57 16.78 3.31
C ASP A 176 23.33 15.48 3.01
N LEU A 177 23.62 14.71 4.06
CA LEU A 177 24.31 13.41 3.99
C LEU A 177 23.65 12.39 3.04
N LYS A 178 22.40 12.62 2.61
CA LYS A 178 21.69 11.79 1.62
C LYS A 178 22.29 11.87 0.20
N LEU A 179 23.23 12.78 -0.04
CA LEU A 179 23.95 12.90 -1.31
C LEU A 179 24.99 11.79 -1.51
N ILE A 180 25.31 11.04 -0.46
CA ILE A 180 26.24 9.91 -0.50
C ILE A 180 25.47 8.63 -0.81
N GLU A 181 25.95 7.88 -1.79
CA GLU A 181 25.33 6.62 -2.20
C GLU A 181 25.48 5.57 -1.09
N GLY A 182 24.37 4.91 -0.73
CA GLY A 182 24.30 3.97 0.39
C GLY A 182 23.84 4.61 1.71
N VAL A 183 23.87 5.94 1.83
CA VAL A 183 23.35 6.68 2.99
C VAL A 183 21.88 7.04 2.79
N GLY A 184 21.00 6.17 3.28
CA GLY A 184 19.55 6.42 3.30
C GLY A 184 19.12 7.40 4.40
N PRO A 185 17.85 7.85 4.41
CA PRO A 185 17.34 8.82 5.39
C PRO A 185 17.49 8.36 6.85
N LYS A 186 17.35 7.06 7.12
CA LYS A 186 17.54 6.49 8.47
C LYS A 186 19.01 6.43 8.90
N ILE A 187 19.91 6.20 7.95
CA ILE A 187 21.35 6.17 8.23
C ILE A 187 21.84 7.60 8.49
N ALA A 188 21.36 8.56 7.72
CA ALA A 188 21.63 9.97 7.97
C ALA A 188 21.17 10.40 9.38
N GLU A 189 19.99 9.95 9.84
CA GLU A 189 19.52 10.18 11.21
C GLU A 189 20.48 9.59 12.25
N VAL A 190 20.87 8.31 12.10
CA VAL A 190 21.83 7.64 13.00
C VAL A 190 23.19 8.34 13.04
N LEU A 191 23.71 8.78 11.89
CA LEU A 191 24.98 9.51 11.81
C LEU A 191 24.89 10.87 12.50
N THR A 192 23.78 11.60 12.32
CA THR A 192 23.56 12.87 13.02
C THR A 192 23.39 12.70 14.53
N GLU A 193 22.77 11.62 14.99
CA GLU A 193 22.68 11.27 16.41
C GLU A 193 24.06 10.92 17.00
N ALA A 194 24.94 10.32 16.19
CA ALA A 194 26.34 10.07 16.53
C ALA A 194 27.25 11.33 16.44
N GLY A 195 26.70 12.49 16.10
CA GLY A 195 27.42 13.76 16.01
C GLY A 195 28.11 14.02 14.66
N ILE A 196 27.88 13.18 13.66
CA ILE A 196 28.41 13.35 12.30
C ILE A 196 27.34 14.10 11.49
N ALA A 197 27.49 15.42 11.39
CA ALA A 197 26.46 16.30 10.80
C ALA A 197 26.94 17.06 9.54
N SER A 198 28.20 16.93 9.14
CA SER A 198 28.77 17.54 7.94
C SER A 198 29.52 16.54 7.08
N PHE A 199 29.73 16.87 5.79
CA PHE A 199 30.56 16.06 4.91
C PHE A 199 32.01 15.97 5.39
N GLN A 200 32.51 17.02 6.04
CA GLN A 200 33.84 17.05 6.63
C GLN A 200 33.96 16.09 7.82
N ASP A 201 32.94 16.03 8.68
CA ASP A 201 32.94 15.10 9.81
C ASP A 201 32.93 13.65 9.31
N LEU A 202 32.13 13.36 8.27
CA LEU A 202 32.04 12.03 7.70
C LEU A 202 33.32 11.60 6.94
N ALA A 203 33.98 12.54 6.25
CA ALA A 203 35.26 12.29 5.58
C ALA A 203 36.38 11.98 6.58
N ASN A 204 36.36 12.62 7.75
CA ASN A 204 37.35 12.42 8.81
C ASN A 204 37.09 11.17 9.67
N THR A 205 35.95 10.49 9.49
CA THR A 205 35.64 9.25 10.21
C THR A 205 36.07 8.01 9.44
N ASP A 206 36.77 7.12 10.13
CA ASP A 206 37.20 5.84 9.57
C ASP A 206 36.00 4.91 9.31
N ALA A 207 36.06 4.12 8.24
CA ALA A 207 35.03 3.14 7.89
C ALA A 207 34.73 2.12 9.02
N ALA A 208 35.73 1.78 9.83
CA ALA A 208 35.57 0.90 10.99
C ALA A 208 34.66 1.52 12.07
N LYS A 209 34.86 2.80 12.40
CA LYS A 209 34.04 3.53 13.37
C LYS A 209 32.62 3.73 12.86
N LEU A 210 32.46 3.98 11.56
CA LEU A 210 31.14 4.05 10.94
C LEU A 210 30.39 2.73 11.05
N ARG A 211 31.10 1.59 10.92
CA ARG A 211 30.49 0.27 11.10
C ARG A 211 30.06 0.03 12.56
N GLU A 212 30.88 0.40 13.54
CA GLU A 212 30.52 0.30 14.96
C GLU A 212 29.28 1.13 15.31
N ILE A 213 29.14 2.34 14.75
CA ILE A 213 27.96 3.20 14.94
C ILE A 213 26.71 2.54 14.36
N LEU A 214 26.81 1.94 13.17
CA LEU A 214 25.68 1.25 12.53
C LEU A 214 25.27 -0.02 13.28
N ASP A 215 26.25 -0.80 13.75
CA ASP A 215 26.00 -2.02 14.53
C ASP A 215 25.36 -1.70 15.89
N ALA A 216 25.76 -0.59 16.53
CA ALA A 216 25.14 -0.08 17.75
C ALA A 216 23.70 0.42 17.52
N ALA A 217 23.41 0.99 16.35
CA ALA A 217 22.07 1.46 15.98
C ALA A 217 21.10 0.31 15.61
N GLY A 218 21.63 -0.86 15.27
CA GLY A 218 20.88 -2.12 15.23
C GLY A 218 21.13 -2.98 13.98
N SER A 219 20.73 -4.24 14.06
CA SER A 219 20.98 -5.27 13.02
C SER A 219 20.36 -4.99 11.65
N GLN A 220 19.50 -3.98 11.53
CA GLN A 220 18.90 -3.55 10.27
C GLN A 220 19.92 -2.92 9.32
N PHE A 221 21.04 -2.42 9.83
CA PHE A 221 22.08 -1.75 9.04
C PHE A 221 23.22 -2.68 8.62
N ALA A 222 23.20 -3.95 9.03
CA ALA A 222 24.29 -4.91 8.82
C ALA A 222 24.61 -5.20 7.33
N SER A 223 23.66 -4.95 6.42
CA SER A 223 23.84 -5.13 4.97
C SER A 223 24.48 -3.93 4.26
N HIS A 224 24.60 -2.80 4.95
CA HIS A 224 25.25 -1.60 4.42
C HIS A 224 26.75 -1.65 4.72
N ASP A 225 27.57 -1.33 3.73
CA ASP A 225 29.02 -1.28 3.89
C ASP A 225 29.49 0.18 3.82
N PRO A 226 30.04 0.73 4.92
CA PRO A 226 30.43 2.14 5.00
C PRO A 226 31.82 2.43 4.43
N THR A 227 32.41 1.51 3.67
CA THR A 227 33.80 1.60 3.18
C THR A 227 34.00 2.76 2.21
N THR A 228 33.01 3.06 1.38
CA THR A 228 33.10 4.11 0.35
C THR A 228 32.57 5.48 0.81
N TRP A 229 31.95 5.55 2.00
CA TRP A 229 31.31 6.77 2.49
C TRP A 229 32.30 7.90 2.81
N PRO A 230 33.47 7.66 3.43
CA PRO A 230 34.44 8.73 3.69
C PRO A 230 34.98 9.36 2.40
N GLN A 231 35.28 8.55 1.38
CA GLN A 231 35.78 9.01 0.09
C GLN A 231 34.71 9.83 -0.67
N GLN A 232 33.45 9.39 -0.67
CA GLN A 232 32.35 10.16 -1.24
C GLN A 232 32.12 11.47 -0.48
N ALA A 233 32.23 11.45 0.85
CA ALA A 233 32.09 12.64 1.68
C ALA A 233 33.19 13.67 1.40
N GLU A 234 34.43 13.24 1.14
CA GLU A 234 35.54 14.14 0.77
C GLU A 234 35.27 14.84 -0.58
N LEU A 235 34.80 14.10 -1.59
CA LEU A 235 34.43 14.66 -2.89
C LEU A 235 33.24 15.63 -2.79
N ALA A 236 32.26 15.31 -1.95
CA ALA A 236 31.13 16.19 -1.66
C ALA A 236 31.58 17.46 -0.91
N ALA A 237 32.50 17.35 0.05
CA ALA A 237 32.98 18.46 0.86
C ALA A 237 33.90 19.42 0.07
N THR A 238 34.63 18.90 -0.92
CA THR A 238 35.46 19.69 -1.84
C THR A 238 34.65 20.31 -3.00
N GLY A 239 33.36 19.99 -3.10
CA GLY A 239 32.45 20.54 -4.12
C GLY A 239 32.63 19.91 -5.51
N LYS A 240 33.34 18.79 -5.60
CA LYS A 240 33.64 18.07 -6.85
C LYS A 240 32.49 17.13 -7.23
N MET A 241 31.32 17.72 -7.50
CA MET A 241 30.08 16.96 -7.75
C MET A 241 30.13 16.08 -9.01
N ASP A 242 30.92 16.48 -10.01
CA ASP A 242 31.08 15.71 -11.25
C ASP A 242 31.93 14.45 -11.03
N GLU A 243 33.02 14.55 -10.24
CA GLU A 243 33.86 13.42 -9.84
C GLU A 243 33.09 12.48 -8.89
N LEU A 244 32.28 13.03 -7.97
CA LEU A 244 31.40 12.25 -7.10
C LEU A 244 30.40 11.43 -7.91
N LYS A 245 29.79 12.03 -8.93
CA LYS A 245 28.81 11.34 -9.78
C LYS A 245 29.45 10.24 -10.61
N ALA A 246 30.64 10.48 -11.16
CA ALA A 246 31.39 9.45 -11.86
C ALA A 246 31.71 8.26 -10.94
N LEU A 247 32.11 8.53 -9.70
CA LEU A 247 32.33 7.48 -8.70
C LEU A 247 31.03 6.72 -8.37
N GLN A 248 29.89 7.41 -8.21
CA GLN A 248 28.59 6.77 -7.96
C GLN A 248 28.10 5.91 -9.13
N ASP A 249 28.41 6.29 -10.36
CA ASP A 249 28.05 5.50 -11.55
C ASP A 249 28.88 4.20 -11.66
N GLU A 250 30.08 4.16 -11.06
CA GLU A 250 30.96 2.99 -10.99
C GLU A 250 30.64 2.05 -9.80
N LEU A 251 30.08 2.59 -8.73
CA LEU A 251 29.72 1.83 -7.53
C LEU A 251 28.42 1.05 -7.74
N GLN A 252 28.38 -0.21 -7.27
CA GLN A 252 27.15 -1.00 -7.29
C GLN A 252 26.49 -0.97 -5.90
N GLY A 253 25.63 0.03 -5.67
CA GLY A 253 24.90 0.16 -4.40
C GLY A 253 25.81 0.59 -3.25
N GLY A 254 26.79 1.45 -3.53
CA GLY A 254 27.77 1.94 -2.56
C GLY A 254 28.96 1.02 -2.27
N ARG A 255 29.17 -0.05 -3.06
CA ARG A 255 30.33 -0.96 -2.94
C ARG A 255 31.21 -0.84 -4.19
N GLU A 256 32.53 -0.86 -3.98
CA GLU A 256 33.50 -1.00 -5.06
C GLU A 256 33.27 -2.34 -5.76
N VAL A 257 33.15 -2.30 -7.08
CA VAL A 257 33.04 -3.50 -7.91
C VAL A 257 34.46 -4.01 -8.12
N GLU A 258 34.87 -5.04 -7.38
CA GLU A 258 36.02 -5.88 -7.77
C GLU A 258 35.69 -6.76 -8.98
#